data_AF-A0A7C2KLP3-F1
#
_entry.id   AF-A0A7C2KLP3-F1
#
_cell.length_a   1.000
_cell.length_b   1.000
_cell.length_c   1.000
_cell.angle_alpha   90.00
_cell.angle_beta   90.00
_cell.angle_gamma   90.00
#
_symmetry.space_group_name_H-M   'P 1'
#
loop_
_entity.id
_entity.type
_entity.pdbx_description
1 polymer ?
#
loop_
_entity_poly.entity_id
_entity_poly.type
_entity_poly.pdbx_seq_one_letter_code
_entity_poly.pdbx_strand_id
1 'polypeptide(L)'
;QQITVTAGIRGIVMEIIDQQRVVIETPAAQIFGIASLGNDCYGVTRLLTLDPGEPITEAMIDAQSMYAVLIGGSGISAAALRKAVENQVRGIIIGSISESVLREFFQWTKRLPFLPGLRNWQWVSQTDSPLTIVLTEGIGSAPMATPLFELLANNDRREVYIESNTSLRHPHRRPRVIIPLSRSSNTSLEPPRPPLRIGATVRLLDHDHLGRIGRVRSLPALPQRIPAGIRTAAVEVLLDSGEAIWLPRSCIEVIA
;
A
#
# COMPACT_ATOMS: atom_id res chain seq x y z
N GLN A 1 24.91 1.59 26.90
CA GLN A 1 23.54 1.04 27.07
C GLN A 1 23.27 0.18 25.84
N GLN A 2 22.94 -1.10 26.01
CA GLN A 2 22.67 -2.00 24.88
C GLN A 2 21.21 -1.80 24.44
N ILE A 3 21.00 -1.45 23.17
CA ILE A 3 19.66 -1.24 22.60
C ILE A 3 19.37 -2.43 21.68
N THR A 4 18.29 -3.14 21.96
CA THR A 4 17.81 -4.24 21.10
C THR A 4 16.77 -3.69 20.14
N VAL A 5 17.00 -3.80 18.84
CA VAL A 5 16.09 -3.36 17.78
C VAL A 5 15.71 -4.56 16.91
N THR A 6 14.41 -4.70 16.63
CA THR A 6 13.90 -5.76 15.74
C THR A 6 14.19 -5.40 14.28
N ALA A 7 14.73 -6.35 13.51
CA ALA A 7 15.06 -6.16 12.10
C ALA A 7 13.84 -5.93 11.16
N GLY A 8 12.63 -6.24 11.64
CA GLY A 8 11.37 -6.19 10.87
C GLY A 8 11.19 -7.36 9.90
N ILE A 9 12.24 -7.66 9.13
CA ILE A 9 12.27 -8.73 8.12
C ILE A 9 13.43 -9.69 8.35
N ARG A 10 13.24 -10.96 8.01
CA ARG A 10 14.32 -11.94 7.91
C ARG A 10 15.19 -11.64 6.70
N GLY A 11 16.50 -11.80 6.81
CA GLY A 11 17.44 -11.59 5.71
C GLY A 11 18.88 -11.85 6.12
N ILE A 12 19.80 -11.53 5.22
CA ILE A 12 21.25 -11.66 5.42
C ILE A 12 21.80 -10.28 5.77
N VAL A 13 22.60 -10.21 6.84
CA VAL A 13 23.35 -8.99 7.17
C VAL A 13 24.47 -8.84 6.15
N MET A 14 24.35 -7.83 5.30
CA MET A 14 25.32 -7.52 4.25
C MET A 14 26.44 -6.62 4.75
N GLU A 15 26.09 -5.66 5.61
CA GLU A 15 27.00 -4.62 6.05
C GLU A 15 26.61 -4.12 7.44
N ILE A 16 27.61 -3.79 8.26
CA ILE A 16 27.44 -3.07 9.51
C ILE A 16 28.21 -1.77 9.38
N ILE A 17 27.50 -0.63 9.41
CA ILE A 17 28.06 0.70 9.18
C ILE A 17 28.10 1.45 10.51
N ASP A 18 29.30 1.91 10.90
CA ASP A 18 29.55 2.72 12.09
C ASP A 18 29.03 2.13 13.42
N GLN A 19 28.81 0.81 13.49
CA GLN A 19 28.13 0.13 14.62
C GLN A 19 26.74 0.69 14.96
N GLN A 20 26.15 1.49 14.07
CA GLN A 20 24.86 2.18 14.28
C GLN A 20 23.82 1.77 13.24
N ARG A 21 24.24 1.16 12.13
CA ARG A 21 23.38 0.75 11.02
C ARG A 21 23.73 -0.66 10.58
N VAL A 22 22.71 -1.43 10.24
CA VAL A 22 22.84 -2.77 9.68
C VAL A 22 22.07 -2.80 8.37
N VAL A 23 22.72 -3.22 7.29
CA VAL A 23 22.09 -3.43 5.99
C VAL A 23 21.69 -4.90 5.91
N ILE A 24 20.39 -5.15 5.77
CA ILE A 24 19.83 -6.50 5.64
C ILE A 24 19.28 -6.66 4.22
N GLU A 25 19.73 -7.69 3.53
CA GLU A 25 19.24 -8.06 2.21
C GLU A 25 18.29 -9.26 2.31
N THR A 26 17.13 -9.16 1.66
CA THR A 26 16.17 -10.25 1.59
C THR A 26 15.46 -10.25 0.25
N PRO A 27 15.30 -11.41 -0.42
CA PRO A 27 14.36 -11.51 -1.52
C PRO A 27 12.94 -11.34 -0.98
N ALA A 28 12.18 -10.42 -1.55
CA ALA A 28 10.80 -10.17 -1.10
C ALA A 28 9.89 -9.83 -2.26
N ALA A 29 8.64 -10.26 -2.16
CA ALA A 29 7.56 -9.61 -2.89
C ALA A 29 7.19 -8.33 -2.15
N GLN A 30 7.01 -7.23 -2.88
CA GLN A 30 6.79 -5.92 -2.29
C GLN A 30 5.69 -5.18 -3.05
N ILE A 31 4.77 -4.58 -2.30
CA ILE A 31 3.79 -3.62 -2.84
C ILE A 31 3.84 -2.31 -2.05
N PHE A 32 3.41 -1.23 -2.69
CA PHE A 32 3.22 0.05 -2.02
C PHE A 32 1.73 0.38 -1.91
N GLY A 33 1.29 0.73 -0.71
CA GLY A 33 -0.03 1.35 -0.54
C GLY A 33 0.01 2.83 -0.89
N ILE A 34 -1.15 3.44 -1.10
CA ILE A 34 -1.26 4.92 -1.16
C ILE A 34 -1.21 5.50 0.25
N ALA A 35 -1.82 4.80 1.21
CA ALA A 35 -2.04 5.30 2.55
C ALA A 35 -2.22 4.16 3.56
N SER A 36 -1.93 4.42 4.83
CA SER A 36 -2.18 3.46 5.91
C SER A 36 -2.50 4.12 7.24
N LEU A 37 -3.23 3.39 8.09
CA LEU A 37 -3.56 3.76 9.45
C LEU A 37 -2.98 2.73 10.43
N GLY A 38 -2.60 3.17 11.63
CA GLY A 38 -1.97 2.31 12.64
C GLY A 38 -0.46 2.20 12.49
N ASN A 39 0.15 1.37 13.35
CA ASN A 39 1.60 1.22 13.45
C ASN A 39 2.15 0.18 12.47
N ASP A 40 3.48 0.08 12.37
CA ASP A 40 4.13 -1.03 11.70
C ASP A 40 3.68 -2.36 12.33
N CYS A 41 3.43 -3.37 11.53
CA CYS A 41 3.00 -4.67 12.03
C CYS A 41 3.66 -5.84 11.30
N TYR A 42 3.67 -6.98 11.97
CA TYR A 42 4.10 -8.26 11.40
C TYR A 42 3.00 -9.29 11.63
N GLY A 43 2.91 -10.27 10.73
CA GLY A 43 2.00 -11.39 10.88
C GLY A 43 2.12 -12.38 9.73
N VAL A 44 1.09 -13.21 9.58
CA VAL A 44 0.95 -14.14 8.45
C VAL A 44 -0.22 -13.66 7.58
N THR A 45 -0.01 -13.59 6.27
CA THR A 45 -1.06 -13.22 5.31
C THR A 45 -2.18 -14.25 5.32
N ARG A 46 -3.42 -13.77 5.24
CA ARG A 46 -4.62 -14.59 5.08
C ARG A 46 -5.53 -13.93 4.05
N LEU A 47 -5.64 -14.54 2.88
CA LEU A 47 -6.55 -14.11 1.82
C LEU A 47 -7.99 -14.47 2.21
N LEU A 48 -8.89 -13.48 2.21
CA LEU A 48 -10.30 -13.67 2.54
C LEU A 48 -11.24 -13.60 1.32
N THR A 49 -10.79 -13.00 0.23
CA THR A 49 -11.58 -12.78 -0.99
C THR A 49 -10.91 -13.45 -2.18
N LEU A 50 -11.68 -13.84 -3.19
CA LEU A 50 -11.15 -14.44 -4.42
C LEU A 50 -11.06 -13.45 -5.59
N ASP A 51 -11.74 -12.32 -5.48
CA ASP A 51 -11.80 -11.29 -6.52
C ASP A 51 -11.36 -9.92 -5.98
N PRO A 52 -10.61 -9.11 -6.75
CA PRO A 52 -10.17 -7.77 -6.34
C PRO A 52 -11.33 -6.78 -6.10
N GLY A 53 -12.52 -7.05 -6.63
CA GLY A 53 -13.74 -6.28 -6.41
C GLY A 53 -14.54 -6.71 -5.18
N GLU A 54 -14.22 -7.85 -4.57
CA GLU A 54 -14.99 -8.40 -3.46
C GLU A 54 -14.61 -7.71 -2.13
N PRO A 55 -15.60 -7.25 -1.33
CA PRO A 55 -15.33 -6.66 -0.02
C PRO A 55 -15.20 -7.74 1.07
N ILE A 56 -14.40 -7.45 2.10
CA ILE A 56 -14.34 -8.27 3.31
C ILE A 56 -15.65 -8.11 4.10
N THR A 57 -16.29 -9.24 4.38
CA THR A 57 -17.49 -9.29 5.22
C THR A 57 -17.18 -9.77 6.63
N GLU A 58 -18.06 -9.47 7.57
CA GLU A 58 -17.92 -9.89 8.97
C GLU A 58 -17.86 -11.42 9.12
N ALA A 59 -18.60 -12.16 8.28
CA ALA A 59 -18.65 -13.61 8.32
C ALA A 59 -17.30 -14.29 7.98
N MET A 60 -16.44 -13.61 7.21
CA MET A 60 -15.13 -14.12 6.81
C MET A 60 -14.08 -14.06 7.93
N ILE A 61 -14.34 -13.27 8.99
CA ILE A 61 -13.41 -13.09 10.11
C ILE A 61 -13.82 -14.07 11.23
N ASP A 62 -12.91 -15.00 11.52
CA ASP A 62 -13.09 -16.04 12.52
C ASP A 62 -11.83 -16.18 13.40
N ALA A 63 -11.81 -17.19 14.28
CA ALA A 63 -10.69 -17.45 15.17
C ALA A 63 -9.37 -17.77 14.44
N GLN A 64 -9.41 -18.18 13.17
CA GLN A 64 -8.21 -18.42 12.38
C GLN A 64 -7.58 -17.13 11.84
N SER A 65 -8.26 -15.99 11.98
CA SER A 65 -7.74 -14.65 11.67
C SER A 65 -6.87 -14.08 12.79
N MET A 66 -6.75 -14.78 13.93
CA MET A 66 -5.97 -14.33 15.07
C MET A 66 -4.50 -14.12 14.69
N TYR A 67 -3.99 -12.93 15.00
CA TYR A 67 -2.64 -12.46 14.64
C TYR A 67 -2.30 -12.44 13.14
N ALA A 68 -3.28 -12.64 12.26
CA ALA A 68 -3.08 -12.58 10.82
C ALA A 68 -3.05 -11.13 10.29
N VAL A 69 -2.53 -10.99 9.07
CA VAL A 69 -2.74 -9.83 8.21
C VAL A 69 -3.71 -10.24 7.12
N LEU A 70 -4.93 -9.71 7.17
CA LEU A 70 -6.00 -10.07 6.24
C LEU A 70 -5.82 -9.36 4.92
N ILE A 71 -6.02 -10.07 3.82
CA ILE A 71 -6.03 -9.50 2.46
C ILE A 71 -7.46 -9.57 1.94
N GLY A 72 -7.96 -8.42 1.46
CA GLY A 72 -9.23 -8.32 0.75
C GLY A 72 -9.09 -7.53 -0.53
N GLY A 73 -10.11 -7.64 -1.39
CA GLY A 73 -10.18 -6.94 -2.67
C GLY A 73 -10.53 -5.46 -2.50
N SER A 74 -11.82 -5.13 -2.51
CA SER A 74 -12.26 -3.75 -2.70
C SER A 74 -12.32 -2.92 -1.42
N GLY A 75 -12.95 -3.44 -0.36
CA GLY A 75 -13.12 -2.70 0.88
C GLY A 75 -13.59 -3.55 2.05
N ILE A 76 -14.01 -2.90 3.13
CA ILE A 76 -14.42 -3.54 4.37
C ILE A 76 -15.49 -2.71 5.08
N SER A 77 -16.39 -3.34 5.84
CA SER A 77 -17.37 -2.64 6.68
C SER A 77 -16.81 -2.31 8.07
N ALA A 78 -17.41 -1.33 8.75
CA ALA A 78 -17.03 -0.98 10.12
C ALA A 78 -17.29 -2.12 11.11
N ALA A 79 -18.34 -2.92 10.88
CA ALA A 79 -18.62 -4.13 11.65
C ALA A 79 -17.51 -5.17 11.48
N ALA A 80 -17.06 -5.42 10.25
CA ALA A 80 -15.94 -6.33 9.99
C ALA A 80 -14.63 -5.81 10.62
N LEU A 81 -14.35 -4.50 10.59
CA LEU A 81 -13.22 -3.92 11.31
C LEU A 81 -13.29 -4.14 12.82
N ARG A 82 -14.46 -3.94 13.44
CA ARG A 82 -14.66 -4.22 14.87
C ARG A 82 -14.43 -5.70 15.19
N LYS A 83 -14.97 -6.60 14.38
CA LYS A 83 -14.74 -8.03 14.53
C LYS A 83 -13.28 -8.44 14.34
N ALA A 84 -12.55 -7.75 13.46
CA ALA A 84 -11.11 -7.95 13.30
C ALA A 84 -10.35 -7.60 14.60
N VAL A 85 -10.71 -6.50 15.26
CA VAL A 85 -10.17 -6.13 16.58
C VAL A 85 -10.48 -7.21 17.62
N GLU A 86 -11.73 -7.65 17.70
CA GLU A 86 -12.18 -8.70 18.64
C GLU A 86 -11.42 -10.01 18.45
N ASN A 87 -11.11 -10.38 17.20
CA ASN A 87 -10.34 -11.58 16.86
C ASN A 87 -8.82 -11.34 16.86
N GLN A 88 -8.33 -10.19 17.36
CA GLN A 88 -6.89 -9.87 17.47
C GLN A 88 -6.13 -9.93 16.13
N VAL A 89 -6.77 -9.50 15.05
CA VAL A 89 -6.13 -9.30 13.74
C VAL A 89 -5.04 -8.22 13.86
N ARG A 90 -3.88 -8.44 13.25
CA ARG A 90 -2.75 -7.49 13.29
C ARG A 90 -2.86 -6.40 12.24
N GLY A 91 -3.33 -6.75 11.05
CA GLY A 91 -3.49 -5.81 9.97
C GLY A 91 -4.43 -6.26 8.89
N ILE A 92 -4.80 -5.33 8.01
CA ILE A 92 -5.72 -5.51 6.91
C ILE A 92 -5.16 -4.77 5.69
N ILE A 93 -5.11 -5.43 4.55
CA ILE A 93 -4.72 -4.87 3.26
C ILE A 93 -5.95 -4.94 2.34
N ILE A 94 -6.40 -3.78 1.87
CA ILE A 94 -7.59 -3.65 1.02
C ILE A 94 -7.37 -2.57 -0.04
N GLY A 95 -8.18 -2.61 -1.09
CA GLY A 95 -8.21 -1.62 -2.15
C GLY A 95 -8.46 -0.22 -1.61
N SER A 96 -9.70 0.01 -1.19
CA SER A 96 -10.16 1.29 -0.71
C SER A 96 -11.10 1.17 0.48
N ILE A 97 -11.34 2.30 1.13
CA ILE A 97 -12.29 2.39 2.24
C ILE A 97 -13.04 3.71 2.15
N SER A 98 -14.34 3.69 2.42
CA SER A 98 -15.13 4.92 2.45
C SER A 98 -14.83 5.72 3.70
N GLU A 99 -14.94 7.06 3.60
CA GLU A 99 -14.82 7.95 4.76
C GLU A 99 -15.86 7.59 5.83
N SER A 100 -17.07 7.19 5.44
CA SER A 100 -18.14 6.82 6.38
C SER A 100 -17.76 5.63 7.25
N VAL A 101 -17.12 4.60 6.69
CA VAL A 101 -16.66 3.42 7.43
C VAL A 101 -15.56 3.81 8.41
N LEU A 102 -14.57 4.62 7.98
CA LEU A 102 -13.51 5.09 8.87
C LEU A 102 -14.10 5.90 10.03
N ARG A 103 -15.01 6.82 9.75
CA ARG A 103 -15.66 7.63 10.79
C ARG A 103 -16.45 6.79 11.79
N GLU A 104 -17.17 5.78 11.31
CA GLU A 104 -17.91 4.86 12.18
C GLU A 104 -16.96 4.03 13.05
N PHE A 105 -15.88 3.51 12.46
CA PHE A 105 -14.91 2.69 13.18
C PHE A 105 -14.13 3.47 14.24
N PHE A 106 -13.61 4.66 13.90
CA PHE A 106 -12.86 5.51 14.83
C PHE A 106 -13.74 6.42 15.68
N GLN A 107 -15.06 6.37 15.53
CA GLN A 107 -16.03 7.24 16.21
C GLN A 107 -15.72 8.74 16.05
N TRP A 108 -15.28 9.13 14.85
CA TRP A 108 -14.93 10.52 14.55
C TRP A 108 -16.17 11.40 14.40
N THR A 109 -16.25 12.42 15.25
CA THR A 109 -17.32 13.43 15.25
C THR A 109 -17.19 14.44 14.10
N LYS A 110 -15.99 14.65 13.54
CA LYS A 110 -15.74 15.49 12.36
C LYS A 110 -15.45 14.64 11.12
N ARG A 111 -15.64 15.21 9.92
CA ARG A 111 -15.49 14.51 8.62
C ARG A 111 -14.15 13.77 8.48
N LEU A 112 -13.05 14.35 8.96
CA LEU A 112 -11.76 13.69 9.20
C LEU A 112 -10.99 14.55 10.20
N PRO A 113 -10.09 14.01 11.03
CA PRO A 113 -9.20 14.79 11.88
C PRO A 113 -8.07 15.38 11.03
N PHE A 114 -8.41 16.18 10.02
CA PHE A 114 -7.45 17.15 9.52
C PHE A 114 -7.14 18.05 10.71
N LEU A 115 -5.89 18.04 11.16
CA LEU A 115 -5.37 19.01 12.11
C LEU A 115 -4.76 20.16 11.30
N PRO A 116 -5.55 21.17 10.87
CA PRO A 116 -4.99 22.36 10.25
C PRO A 116 -4.01 23.02 11.23
N GLY A 117 -2.80 23.32 10.78
CA GLY A 117 -1.76 23.96 11.58
C GLY A 117 -0.59 23.06 12.01
N LEU A 118 -0.69 21.74 11.85
CA LEU A 118 0.47 20.86 11.94
C LEU A 118 1.31 20.95 10.66
N ARG A 119 2.62 21.19 10.81
CA ARG A 119 3.57 21.37 9.68
C ARG A 119 3.82 20.08 8.88
N ASN A 120 3.40 18.93 9.37
CA ASN A 120 3.50 17.65 8.70
C ASN A 120 2.13 17.25 8.14
N TRP A 121 1.96 17.38 6.83
CA TRP A 121 0.83 16.83 6.06
C TRP A 121 0.90 15.29 5.96
N GLN A 122 1.32 14.64 7.05
CA GLN A 122 1.28 13.20 7.22
C GLN A 122 -0.20 12.82 7.27
N TRP A 123 -0.68 12.21 6.19
CA TRP A 123 -2.01 11.64 6.12
C TRP A 123 -2.16 10.65 7.28
N VAL A 124 -2.96 10.97 8.30
CA VAL A 124 -3.49 10.08 9.36
C VAL A 124 -2.47 9.11 10.03
N SER A 125 -1.17 9.30 9.81
CA SER A 125 -0.11 8.34 10.13
C SER A 125 0.19 8.25 11.62
N GLN A 126 -0.50 9.05 12.44
CA GLN A 126 -0.44 9.07 13.90
C GLN A 126 -1.82 8.87 14.54
N THR A 127 -2.82 8.42 13.79
CA THR A 127 -4.07 7.97 14.42
C THR A 127 -3.79 6.66 15.13
N ASP A 128 -3.96 6.69 16.46
CA ASP A 128 -3.95 5.49 17.28
C ASP A 128 -5.05 4.56 16.78
N SER A 129 -4.63 3.45 16.18
CA SER A 129 -5.52 2.45 15.59
C SER A 129 -5.18 1.09 16.19
N PRO A 130 -6.19 0.31 16.61
CA PRO A 130 -5.96 -0.99 17.23
C PRO A 130 -5.39 -2.04 16.26
N LEU A 131 -5.43 -1.77 14.94
CA LEU A 131 -4.88 -2.63 13.90
C LEU A 131 -4.29 -1.78 12.76
N THR A 132 -3.41 -2.37 11.96
CA THR A 132 -2.81 -1.67 10.81
C THR A 132 -3.67 -1.84 9.57
N ILE A 133 -4.17 -0.75 8.98
CA ILE A 133 -4.97 -0.77 7.74
C ILE A 133 -4.12 -0.19 6.62
N VAL A 134 -3.86 -0.95 5.57
CA VAL A 134 -3.18 -0.50 4.35
C VAL A 134 -4.19 -0.39 3.23
N LEU A 135 -4.21 0.77 2.58
CA LEU A 135 -5.05 1.07 1.43
C LEU A 135 -4.18 1.14 0.19
N THR A 136 -4.44 0.27 -0.78
CA THR A 136 -3.71 0.31 -2.07
C THR A 136 -4.24 1.42 -2.97
N GLU A 137 -5.54 1.67 -3.00
CA GLU A 137 -6.26 2.66 -3.80
C GLU A 137 -6.79 3.83 -2.93
N GLY A 138 -6.73 3.75 -1.60
CA GLY A 138 -7.00 4.91 -0.74
C GLY A 138 -8.47 5.08 -0.37
N ILE A 139 -8.98 6.32 -0.34
CA ILE A 139 -10.35 6.60 0.12
C ILE A 139 -11.33 6.51 -1.05
N GLY A 140 -12.41 5.75 -0.88
CA GLY A 140 -13.45 5.57 -1.88
C GLY A 140 -14.01 4.15 -1.90
N SER A 141 -14.26 3.64 -3.10
CA SER A 141 -14.80 2.30 -3.38
C SER A 141 -14.10 1.62 -4.57
N ALA A 142 -12.87 2.04 -4.88
CA ALA A 142 -12.07 1.43 -5.93
C ALA A 142 -11.60 0.01 -5.52
N PRO A 143 -11.68 -0.97 -6.43
CA PRO A 143 -11.12 -2.30 -6.21
C PRO A 143 -9.59 -2.25 -6.16
N MET A 144 -8.97 -3.26 -5.54
CA MET A 144 -7.52 -3.41 -5.60
C MET A 144 -7.07 -3.63 -7.06
N ALA A 145 -6.00 -2.97 -7.49
CA ALA A 145 -5.44 -3.24 -8.81
C ALA A 145 -5.06 -4.73 -8.94
N THR A 146 -5.53 -5.38 -10.02
CA THR A 146 -5.39 -6.82 -10.23
C THR A 146 -3.95 -7.34 -10.03
N PRO A 147 -2.89 -6.68 -10.54
CA PRO A 147 -1.52 -7.16 -10.33
C PRO A 147 -1.09 -7.20 -8.84
N LEU A 148 -1.55 -6.24 -8.03
CA LEU A 148 -1.26 -6.21 -6.60
C LEU A 148 -2.03 -7.32 -5.87
N PHE A 149 -3.31 -7.49 -6.22
CA PHE A 149 -4.15 -8.54 -5.64
C PHE A 149 -3.60 -9.93 -5.94
N GLU A 150 -3.21 -10.20 -7.19
CA GLU A 150 -2.60 -11.47 -7.60
C GLU A 150 -1.27 -11.72 -6.88
N LEU A 151 -0.41 -10.71 -6.74
CA LEU A 151 0.83 -10.83 -5.97
C LEU A 151 0.56 -11.20 -4.51
N LEU A 152 -0.40 -10.55 -3.86
CA LEU A 152 -0.78 -10.85 -2.48
C LEU A 152 -1.41 -12.24 -2.36
N ALA A 153 -2.31 -12.61 -3.27
CA ALA A 153 -2.97 -13.91 -3.30
C ALA A 153 -1.97 -15.07 -3.50
N ASN A 154 -1.01 -14.89 -4.41
CA ASN A 154 0.08 -15.86 -4.62
C ASN A 154 1.01 -16.02 -3.40
N ASN A 155 0.94 -15.08 -2.46
CA ASN A 155 1.68 -15.10 -1.21
C ASN A 155 0.75 -15.23 0.01
N ASP A 156 -0.40 -15.89 -0.15
CA ASP A 156 -1.23 -16.30 1.00
C ASP A 156 -0.45 -17.24 1.94
N ARG A 157 -0.75 -17.15 3.25
CA ARG A 157 -0.11 -17.94 4.33
C ARG A 157 1.41 -17.75 4.39
N ARG A 158 1.90 -16.56 4.07
CA ARG A 158 3.32 -16.17 4.18
C ARG A 158 3.51 -15.14 5.27
N GLU A 159 4.72 -15.08 5.82
CA GLU A 159 5.12 -14.00 6.71
C GLU A 159 5.09 -12.66 5.96
N VAL A 160 4.61 -11.62 6.63
CA VAL A 160 4.55 -10.26 6.09
C VAL A 160 4.98 -9.26 7.14
N TYR A 161 5.67 -8.22 6.69
CA TYR A 161 5.99 -7.03 7.45
C TYR A 161 5.40 -5.81 6.74
N ILE A 162 4.66 -5.00 7.49
CA ILE A 162 4.06 -3.77 7.02
C ILE A 162 4.78 -2.60 7.67
N GLU A 163 5.38 -1.75 6.83
CA GLU A 163 5.83 -0.41 7.21
C GLU A 163 4.67 0.56 6.93
N SER A 164 4.03 1.12 7.96
CA SER A 164 2.83 1.94 7.86
C SER A 164 3.11 3.45 7.72
N ASN A 165 4.38 3.85 7.72
CA ASN A 165 4.73 5.27 7.68
C ASN A 165 4.37 5.91 6.33
N THR A 166 3.37 6.80 6.35
CA THR A 166 2.89 7.55 5.17
C THR A 166 3.26 9.03 5.29
N SER A 167 4.01 9.56 4.32
CA SER A 167 4.32 10.98 4.20
C SER A 167 4.04 11.48 2.78
N LEU A 168 3.10 12.42 2.66
CA LEU A 168 2.75 13.04 1.38
C LEU A 168 3.72 14.17 0.96
N ARG A 169 4.60 14.63 1.86
CA ARG A 169 5.65 15.63 1.58
C ARG A 169 7.04 15.02 1.64
N HIS A 170 8.02 15.73 1.10
CA HIS A 170 9.41 15.28 1.07
C HIS A 170 9.96 15.01 2.49
N PRO A 171 10.60 13.85 2.71
CA PRO A 171 10.69 12.73 1.78
C PRO A 171 9.35 11.99 1.64
N HIS A 172 8.83 11.89 0.41
CA HIS A 172 7.56 11.21 0.15
C HIS A 172 7.70 9.73 0.48
N ARG A 173 6.87 9.23 1.40
CA ARG A 173 6.85 7.85 1.87
C ARG A 173 5.46 7.28 1.69
N ARG A 174 5.42 6.08 1.11
CA ARG A 174 4.23 5.26 1.02
C ARG A 174 4.41 4.06 1.93
N PRO A 175 3.32 3.53 2.50
CA PRO A 175 3.40 2.31 3.25
C PRO A 175 3.84 1.16 2.35
N ARG A 176 4.58 0.24 2.94
CA ARG A 176 5.16 -0.91 2.24
C ARG A 176 4.66 -2.17 2.87
N VAL A 177 4.19 -3.09 2.04
CA VAL A 177 3.92 -4.46 2.44
C VAL A 177 5.04 -5.31 1.86
N ILE A 178 5.77 -6.00 2.73
CA ILE A 178 6.98 -6.76 2.40
C ILE A 178 6.75 -8.20 2.81
N ILE A 179 6.80 -9.11 1.83
CA ILE A 179 6.63 -10.55 2.05
C ILE A 179 7.96 -11.24 1.73
N PRO A 180 8.74 -11.66 2.74
CA PRO A 180 10.01 -12.34 2.52
C PRO A 180 9.83 -13.67 1.78
N LEU A 181 10.50 -13.82 0.64
CA LEU A 181 10.48 -15.03 -0.16
C LEU A 181 11.55 -16.00 0.34
N SER A 182 11.30 -17.31 0.20
CA SER A 182 12.33 -18.31 0.42
C SER A 182 13.28 -18.32 -0.78
N ARG A 183 14.60 -18.25 -0.54
CA ARG A 183 15.64 -18.37 -1.58
C ARG A 183 15.57 -19.76 -2.25
N SER A 184 14.69 -19.90 -3.24
CA SER A 184 14.57 -21.11 -4.06
C SER A 184 14.49 -20.80 -5.55
N SER A 185 14.32 -19.54 -5.93
CA SER A 185 14.32 -19.11 -7.32
C SER A 185 15.67 -18.52 -7.72
N ASN A 186 16.34 -19.15 -8.69
CA ASN A 186 17.47 -18.59 -9.44
C ASN A 186 17.03 -17.42 -10.36
N THR A 187 15.93 -16.74 -10.02
CA THR A 187 15.36 -15.65 -10.82
C THR A 187 16.10 -14.38 -10.48
N SER A 188 16.58 -13.67 -11.50
CA SER A 188 17.08 -12.30 -11.35
C SER A 188 16.00 -11.46 -10.64
N LEU A 189 16.26 -11.07 -9.40
CA LEU A 189 15.37 -10.21 -8.64
C LEU A 189 15.47 -8.80 -9.24
N GLU A 190 14.38 -8.29 -9.78
CA GLU A 190 14.32 -6.90 -10.18
C GLU A 190 14.41 -5.97 -8.95
N PRO A 191 14.97 -4.76 -9.10
CA PRO A 191 15.01 -3.81 -8.01
C PRO A 191 13.59 -3.48 -7.54
N PRO A 192 13.35 -3.30 -6.22
CA PRO A 192 12.03 -3.08 -5.62
C PRO A 192 11.30 -1.82 -6.10
N ARG A 193 11.96 -0.98 -6.91
CA ARG A 193 11.40 0.19 -7.59
C ARG A 193 11.94 0.23 -9.02
N PRO A 194 11.24 -0.38 -10.00
CA PRO A 194 11.62 -0.25 -11.39
C PRO A 194 11.64 1.24 -11.80
N PRO A 195 12.61 1.66 -12.62
CA PRO A 195 12.71 3.05 -13.04
C PRO A 195 11.55 3.41 -13.96
N LEU A 196 11.04 4.64 -13.81
CA LEU A 196 10.04 5.19 -14.72
C LEU A 196 10.67 5.39 -16.11
N ARG A 197 10.19 4.65 -17.10
CA ARG A 197 10.65 4.69 -18.50
C ARG A 197 9.48 4.50 -19.46
N ILE A 198 9.69 4.87 -20.73
CA ILE A 198 8.73 4.57 -21.80
C ILE A 198 8.54 3.06 -21.91
N GLY A 199 7.28 2.63 -22.06
CA GLY A 199 6.87 1.23 -22.09
C GLY A 199 6.70 0.57 -20.72
N ALA A 200 7.04 1.25 -19.62
CA ALA A 200 6.83 0.71 -18.29
C ALA A 200 5.34 0.57 -17.97
N THR A 201 4.96 -0.52 -17.31
CA THR A 201 3.61 -0.72 -16.78
C THR A 201 3.44 0.11 -15.52
N VAL A 202 2.33 0.84 -15.42
CA VAL A 202 2.04 1.72 -14.31
C VAL A 202 0.63 1.52 -13.78
N ARG A 203 0.50 1.64 -12.46
CA ARG A 203 -0.76 1.78 -11.75
C ARG A 203 -1.05 3.27 -11.52
N LEU A 204 -2.28 3.67 -11.77
CA LEU A 204 -2.74 5.05 -11.63
C LEU A 204 -3.28 5.33 -10.23
N LEU A 205 -2.98 6.53 -9.74
CA LEU A 205 -3.23 6.95 -8.36
C LEU A 205 -3.93 8.30 -8.26
N ASP A 206 -4.30 8.88 -9.40
CA ASP A 206 -5.20 10.01 -9.41
C ASP A 206 -6.63 9.56 -9.10
N HIS A 207 -7.47 10.51 -8.70
CA HIS A 207 -8.81 10.23 -8.23
C HIS A 207 -9.71 9.57 -9.27
N ASP A 208 -9.61 9.99 -10.54
CA ASP A 208 -10.55 9.60 -11.60
C ASP A 208 -10.20 8.22 -12.20
N HIS A 209 -8.94 7.81 -12.10
CA HIS A 209 -8.42 6.58 -12.72
C HIS A 209 -7.80 5.61 -11.70
N LEU A 210 -8.14 5.78 -10.43
CA LEU A 210 -7.54 5.07 -9.30
C LEU A 210 -7.53 3.54 -9.49
N GLY A 211 -6.34 2.94 -9.36
CA GLY A 211 -6.15 1.49 -9.50
C GLY A 211 -6.12 0.99 -10.95
N ARG A 212 -6.44 1.81 -11.96
CA ARG A 212 -6.33 1.42 -13.38
C ARG A 212 -4.87 1.19 -13.75
N ILE A 213 -4.66 0.25 -14.68
CA ILE A 213 -3.35 -0.07 -15.24
C ILE A 213 -3.22 0.53 -16.64
N GLY A 214 -1.99 0.90 -16.97
CA GLY A 214 -1.63 1.31 -18.33
C GLY A 214 -0.14 1.23 -18.56
N ARG A 215 0.29 1.68 -19.75
CA ARG A 215 1.69 1.73 -20.16
C ARG A 215 2.13 3.16 -20.45
N VAL A 216 3.34 3.51 -20.01
CA VAL A 216 3.92 4.82 -20.28
C VAL A 216 4.17 4.96 -21.78
N ARG A 217 3.45 5.89 -22.42
CA ARG A 217 3.60 6.22 -23.84
C ARG A 217 4.65 7.30 -24.06
N SER A 218 4.65 8.34 -23.23
CA SER A 218 5.56 9.48 -23.36
C SER A 218 6.02 9.97 -21.99
N LEU A 219 7.31 10.29 -21.88
CA LEU A 219 7.94 10.86 -20.68
C LEU A 219 8.76 12.11 -21.03
N PRO A 220 8.12 13.26 -21.27
CA PRO A 220 8.82 14.49 -21.64
C PRO A 220 9.74 14.98 -20.51
N ALA A 221 10.92 15.51 -20.86
CA ALA A 221 11.85 16.10 -19.90
C ALA A 221 11.32 17.42 -19.31
N LEU A 222 10.61 18.21 -20.13
CA LEU A 222 10.03 19.49 -19.73
C LEU A 222 8.60 19.32 -19.20
N PRO A 223 8.18 20.13 -18.21
CA PRO A 223 6.81 20.15 -17.71
C PRO A 223 5.78 20.33 -18.83
N GLN A 224 4.68 19.58 -18.77
CA GLN A 224 3.56 19.67 -19.70
C GLN A 224 2.36 20.31 -19.04
N ARG A 225 1.50 20.95 -19.85
CA ARG A 225 0.20 21.42 -19.40
C ARG A 225 -0.77 20.24 -19.42
N ILE A 226 -1.32 19.88 -18.27
CA ILE A 226 -2.30 18.80 -18.16
C ILE A 226 -3.75 19.35 -18.24
N PRO A 227 -4.78 18.50 -18.45
CA PRO A 227 -6.18 18.95 -18.55
C PRO A 227 -6.67 19.80 -17.37
N ALA A 228 -6.14 19.55 -16.17
CA ALA A 228 -6.39 20.35 -14.97
C ALA A 228 -5.84 21.80 -15.04
N GLY A 229 -5.23 22.20 -16.16
CA GLY A 229 -4.76 23.56 -16.43
C GLY A 229 -3.37 23.88 -15.87
N ILE A 230 -2.81 23.03 -15.02
CA ILE A 230 -1.49 23.22 -14.40
C ILE A 230 -0.35 22.76 -15.32
N ARG A 231 0.83 23.37 -15.17
CA ARG A 231 2.09 22.89 -15.76
C ARG A 231 2.89 22.13 -14.73
N THR A 232 3.18 20.86 -14.98
CA THR A 232 3.92 20.00 -14.06
C THR A 232 4.71 18.94 -14.81
N ALA A 233 5.65 18.28 -14.12
CA ALA A 233 6.29 17.09 -14.65
C ALA A 233 5.22 16.00 -14.85
N ALA A 234 4.92 15.72 -16.11
CA ALA A 234 3.82 14.85 -16.50
C ALA A 234 4.31 13.62 -17.27
N VAL A 235 3.41 12.66 -17.40
CA VAL A 235 3.58 11.42 -18.14
C VAL A 235 2.31 11.17 -18.94
N GLU A 236 2.46 10.70 -20.16
CA GLU A 236 1.33 10.20 -20.96
C GLU A 236 1.24 8.68 -20.76
N VAL A 237 0.08 8.20 -20.33
CA VAL A 237 -0.19 6.79 -20.11
C VAL A 237 -1.27 6.32 -21.08
N LEU A 238 -0.99 5.22 -21.79
CA LEU A 238 -1.97 4.50 -22.59
C LEU A 238 -2.64 3.44 -21.71
N LEU A 239 -3.92 3.59 -21.46
CA LEU A 239 -4.72 2.66 -20.68
C LEU A 239 -5.05 1.42 -21.50
N ASP A 240 -5.40 0.32 -20.83
CA ASP A 240 -5.81 -0.92 -21.51
C ASP A 240 -7.08 -0.74 -22.37
N SER A 241 -7.88 0.31 -22.09
CA SER A 241 -9.02 0.71 -22.92
C SER A 241 -8.62 1.38 -24.26
N GLY A 242 -7.33 1.67 -24.48
CA GLY A 242 -6.82 2.40 -25.64
C GLY A 242 -6.84 3.92 -25.49
N GLU A 243 -7.34 4.43 -24.37
CA GLU A 243 -7.34 5.86 -24.06
C GLU A 243 -5.94 6.34 -23.63
N ALA A 244 -5.51 7.50 -24.12
CA ALA A 244 -4.26 8.13 -23.70
C ALA A 244 -4.54 9.33 -22.79
N ILE A 245 -3.99 9.31 -21.58
CA ILE A 245 -4.22 10.34 -20.57
C ILE A 245 -2.91 10.98 -20.10
N TRP A 246 -3.00 12.26 -19.72
CA TRP A 246 -1.88 13.02 -19.16
C TRP A 246 -2.05 13.21 -17.66
N LEU A 247 -1.09 12.71 -16.89
CA LEU A 247 -1.11 12.77 -15.43
C LEU A 247 0.22 13.33 -14.88
N PRO A 248 0.22 13.95 -13.69
CA PRO A 248 1.45 14.24 -12.98
C PRO A 248 2.24 12.96 -12.70
N ARG A 249 3.57 13.01 -12.76
CA ARG A 249 4.43 11.85 -12.44
C ARG A 249 4.21 11.31 -11.02
N SER A 250 3.75 12.14 -10.08
CA SER A 250 3.41 11.74 -8.71
C SER A 250 2.15 10.87 -8.61
N CYS A 251 1.30 10.89 -9.64
CA CYS A 251 0.02 10.16 -9.69
C CYS A 251 0.15 8.78 -10.34
N ILE A 252 1.37 8.30 -10.58
CA ILE A 252 1.61 6.97 -11.11
C ILE A 252 2.58 6.19 -10.22
N GLU A 253 2.47 4.88 -10.25
CA GLU A 253 3.40 3.95 -9.65
C GLU A 253 3.83 2.94 -10.71
N VAL A 254 5.14 2.74 -10.88
CA VAL A 254 5.65 1.71 -11.77
C VAL A 254 5.50 0.37 -11.07
N ILE A 255 4.87 -0.58 -11.75
CA ILE A 255 4.69 -1.96 -11.29
C ILE A 255 5.46 -2.91 -12.20
N ALA A 256 5.99 -3.98 -11.62
CA ALA A 256 6.75 -5.04 -12.29
C ALA A 256 6.15 -6.41 -11.96
#